data_AF-A0A0A0EJX7-F1
#
_entry.id   AF-A0A0A0EJX7-F1
#
_cell.length_a   1.000
_cell.length_b   1.000
_cell.length_c   1.000
_cell.angle_alpha   90.00
_cell.angle_beta   90.00
_cell.angle_gamma   90.00
#
_symmetry.space_group_name_H-M   'P 1'
#
loop_
_entity.id
_entity.type
_entity.pdbx_description
1 polymer ?
#
loop_
_entity_poly.entity_id
_entity_poly.type
_entity_poly.pdbx_seq_one_letter_code
_entity_poly.pdbx_strand_id
1 'polypeptide(L)'
;MAETCDKSRRPIRVGDVLKVFHFTGARRKKHFMYKQVTRTQWLGGYGGKPKVLYFFVSHLSLKPESVDGGGGYWLGMHEGLLPDYEIVQSIKCDHEERERVDIGAPEPVQ
;
A
#
# COMPACT_ATOMS: atom_id res chain seq x y z
N MET A 1 -8.87 -11.12 7.40
CA MET A 1 -8.70 -10.40 6.12
C MET A 1 -7.34 -10.78 5.55
N ALA A 2 -7.24 -10.92 4.23
CA ALA A 2 -5.98 -11.30 3.58
C ALA A 2 -4.94 -10.19 3.72
N GLU A 3 -3.67 -10.56 3.76
CA GLU A 3 -2.54 -9.63 3.76
C GLU A 3 -2.60 -8.67 2.55
N THR A 4 -2.26 -7.40 2.76
CA THR A 4 -2.23 -6.39 1.70
C THR A 4 -1.12 -6.65 0.70
N CYS A 5 -1.49 -6.79 -0.57
CA CYS A 5 -0.59 -7.14 -1.67
C CYS A 5 -0.72 -6.19 -2.86
N ASP A 6 0.34 -6.09 -3.66
CA ASP A 6 0.34 -5.37 -4.93
C ASP A 6 -0.43 -6.13 -6.03
N LYS A 7 -0.58 -5.53 -7.22
CA LYS A 7 -1.29 -6.12 -8.37
C LYS A 7 -0.75 -7.50 -8.81
N SER A 8 0.48 -7.83 -8.45
CA SER A 8 1.14 -9.10 -8.75
C SER A 8 1.03 -10.10 -7.60
N ARG A 9 0.17 -9.79 -6.60
CA ARG A 9 -0.06 -10.55 -5.36
C ARG A 9 1.18 -10.66 -4.48
N ARG A 10 2.12 -9.73 -4.62
CA ARG A 10 3.30 -9.70 -3.76
C ARG A 10 2.97 -8.91 -2.50
N PRO A 11 3.30 -9.43 -1.32
CA PRO A 11 2.91 -8.77 -0.09
C PRO A 11 3.75 -7.51 0.12
N ILE A 12 3.09 -6.44 0.53
CA ILE A 12 3.73 -5.13 0.78
C ILE A 12 4.48 -5.20 2.10
N ARG A 13 5.70 -4.64 2.13
CA ARG A 13 6.58 -4.62 3.30
C ARG A 13 7.13 -3.21 3.53
N VAL A 14 7.57 -2.95 4.77
CA VAL A 14 8.33 -1.73 5.07
C VAL A 14 9.60 -1.71 4.25
N GLY A 15 9.90 -0.55 3.65
CA GLY A 15 11.03 -0.35 2.75
C GLY A 15 10.70 -0.50 1.27
N ASP A 16 9.50 -0.96 0.92
CA ASP A 16 9.10 -1.04 -0.48
C ASP A 16 8.82 0.34 -1.07
N VAL A 17 9.18 0.51 -2.35
CA VAL A 17 8.76 1.62 -3.19
C VAL A 17 7.59 1.16 -4.05
N LEU A 18 6.49 1.88 -3.95
CA LEU A 18 5.23 1.57 -4.61
C LEU A 18 5.01 2.55 -5.76
N LYS A 19 4.74 2.03 -6.95
CA LYS A 19 4.15 2.78 -8.06
C LYS A 19 2.63 2.67 -7.94
N VAL A 20 1.98 3.79 -7.65
CA VAL A 20 0.55 3.88 -7.35
C VAL A 20 -0.14 4.63 -8.47
N PHE A 21 -1.20 4.07 -9.04
CA PHE A 21 -2.03 4.81 -10.01
C PHE A 21 -2.65 6.04 -9.35
N HIS A 22 -2.56 7.20 -10.00
CA HIS A 22 -3.12 8.43 -9.48
C HIS A 22 -4.30 8.92 -10.30
N PHE A 23 -4.14 9.06 -11.61
CA PHE A 23 -5.23 9.43 -12.52
C PHE A 23 -4.89 9.12 -13.98
N THR A 24 -5.89 9.20 -14.85
CA THR A 24 -5.70 9.17 -16.30
C THR A 24 -5.83 10.59 -16.85
N GLY A 25 -4.76 11.10 -17.46
CA GLY A 25 -4.71 12.44 -18.04
C GLY A 25 -5.20 12.50 -19.48
N ALA A 26 -4.88 13.62 -20.14
CA ALA A 26 -5.16 13.82 -21.55
C ALA A 26 -4.60 12.67 -22.42
N ARG A 27 -5.29 12.38 -23.52
CA ARG A 27 -4.93 11.30 -24.46
C ARG A 27 -4.87 9.90 -23.82
N ARG A 28 -5.62 9.68 -22.73
CA ARG A 28 -5.70 8.39 -22.00
C ARG A 28 -4.36 7.96 -21.38
N LYS A 29 -3.43 8.89 -21.13
CA LYS A 29 -2.16 8.57 -20.48
C LYS A 29 -2.38 8.34 -18.99
N LYS A 30 -1.97 7.18 -18.47
CA LYS A 30 -1.99 6.91 -17.03
C LYS A 30 -0.84 7.64 -16.34
N HIS A 31 -1.14 8.31 -15.23
CA HIS A 31 -0.19 8.97 -14.35
C HIS A 31 -0.09 8.20 -13.04
N PHE A 32 1.14 8.02 -12.59
CA PHE A 32 1.47 7.28 -11.39
C PHE A 32 2.22 8.19 -10.43
N MET A 33 2.03 7.94 -9.14
CA MET A 33 2.90 8.47 -8.10
C MET A 33 3.79 7.36 -7.57
N TYR A 34 5.00 7.73 -7.17
CA TYR A 34 5.88 6.85 -6.42
C TYR A 34 5.81 7.21 -4.95
N LYS A 35 5.71 6.19 -4.11
CA LYS A 35 5.58 6.31 -2.65
C LYS A 35 6.51 5.31 -1.98
N GLN A 36 6.86 5.55 -0.73
CA GLN A 36 7.68 4.62 0.06
C GLN A 36 6.92 4.19 1.31
N VAL A 37 6.93 2.88 1.60
CA VAL A 37 6.44 2.35 2.87
C VAL A 37 7.53 2.53 3.91
N THR A 38 7.30 3.36 4.93
CA THR A 38 8.39 3.73 5.87
C THR A 38 8.29 3.10 7.25
N ARG A 39 7.08 2.76 7.71
CA ARG A 39 6.86 2.16 9.04
C ARG A 39 5.51 1.46 9.14
N THR A 40 5.32 0.71 10.21
CA THR A 40 4.02 0.22 10.66
C THR A 40 3.60 0.94 11.94
N GLN A 41 2.29 1.07 12.16
CA GLN A 41 1.73 1.68 13.36
C GLN A 41 0.38 1.04 13.72
N TRP A 42 0.16 0.82 15.02
CA TRP A 42 -1.17 0.46 15.53
C TRP A 42 -2.05 1.70 15.60
N LEU A 43 -3.14 1.72 14.84
CA LEU A 43 -4.11 2.82 14.77
C LEU A 43 -5.53 2.36 15.14
N GLY A 44 -6.41 3.32 15.42
CA GLY A 44 -7.77 3.06 15.91
C GLY A 44 -7.81 2.88 17.42
N GLY A 45 -8.74 2.05 17.91
CA GLY A 45 -8.94 1.87 19.35
C GLY A 45 -10.13 2.62 19.95
N TYR A 46 -10.79 3.51 19.18
CA TYR A 46 -11.88 4.33 19.69
C TYR A 46 -13.17 3.50 19.88
N GLY A 47 -13.90 3.77 20.98
CA GLY A 47 -15.18 3.12 21.26
C GLY A 47 -15.09 1.61 21.53
N GLY A 48 -13.98 1.13 22.12
CA GLY A 48 -13.79 -0.28 22.47
C GLY A 48 -13.43 -1.20 21.30
N LYS A 49 -13.25 -0.67 20.09
CA LYS A 49 -12.75 -1.44 18.94
C LYS A 49 -11.25 -1.73 19.12
N PRO A 50 -10.74 -2.90 18.72
CA PRO A 50 -9.30 -3.16 18.78
C PRO A 50 -8.52 -2.24 17.85
N LYS A 51 -7.26 -1.95 18.20
CA LYS A 51 -6.32 -1.32 17.27
C LYS A 51 -5.98 -2.30 16.16
N VAL A 52 -5.66 -1.77 14.97
CA VAL A 52 -5.24 -2.55 13.80
C VAL A 52 -3.93 -1.99 13.27
N LEU A 53 -3.12 -2.83 12.64
CA LEU A 53 -1.82 -2.48 12.09
C LEU A 53 -1.97 -1.85 10.69
N TYR A 54 -1.35 -0.69 10.50
CA TYR A 54 -1.30 0.05 9.23
C TYR A 54 0.15 0.28 8.80
N PHE A 55 0.37 0.32 7.49
CA PHE A 55 1.56 0.91 6.87
C PHE A 55 1.42 2.42 6.77
N PHE A 56 2.51 3.15 7.04
CA PHE A 56 2.63 4.53 6.60
C PHE A 56 3.28 4.58 5.21
N VAL A 57 2.56 5.15 4.25
CA VAL A 57 2.97 5.28 2.85
C VAL A 57 3.27 6.75 2.57
N SER A 58 4.55 7.12 2.58
CA SER A 58 5.00 8.50 2.41
C SER A 58 5.19 8.86 0.93
N HIS A 59 5.05 10.15 0.61
CA HIS A 59 5.56 10.69 -0.65
C HIS A 59 7.09 10.60 -0.67
N LEU A 60 7.71 10.47 -1.85
CA LEU A 60 9.18 10.42 -1.95
C LEU A 60 9.88 11.72 -1.49
N SER A 61 9.15 12.82 -1.33
CA SER A 61 9.67 14.04 -0.70
C SER A 61 9.91 13.90 0.80
N LEU A 62 9.46 12.80 1.43
CA LEU A 62 9.60 12.50 2.85
C LEU A 62 9.19 13.65 3.77
N LYS A 63 8.16 14.39 3.35
CA LYS A 63 7.61 15.46 4.18
C LYS A 63 7.03 14.83 5.45
N PRO A 64 7.07 15.54 6.59
CA PRO A 64 6.44 15.06 7.81
C PRO A 64 4.98 14.68 7.59
N GLU A 65 4.51 13.65 8.30
CA GLU A 65 3.11 13.20 8.25
C GLU A 65 2.11 14.34 8.51
N SER A 66 2.49 15.31 9.34
CA SER A 66 1.67 16.48 9.66
C SER A 66 1.46 17.45 8.50
N VAL A 67 2.14 17.28 7.37
CA VAL A 67 1.98 18.15 6.20
C VAL A 67 0.81 17.65 5.35
N ASP A 68 -0.25 18.45 5.30
CA ASP A 68 -1.43 18.16 4.50
C ASP A 68 -1.09 18.03 2.99
N GLY A 69 -1.73 17.08 2.33
CA GLY A 69 -1.52 16.76 0.91
C GLY A 69 -0.12 16.26 0.50
N GLY A 70 0.85 16.20 1.43
CA GLY A 70 2.25 15.90 1.11
C GLY A 70 2.97 14.94 2.04
N GLY A 71 2.46 14.68 3.24
CA GLY A 71 3.12 13.82 4.24
C GLY A 71 3.05 12.32 3.92
N GLY A 72 1.93 11.86 3.36
CA GLY A 72 1.66 10.45 3.13
C GLY A 72 0.23 10.07 3.48
N TYR A 73 -0.02 8.77 3.55
CA TYR A 73 -1.30 8.21 3.98
C TYR A 73 -1.10 6.88 4.69
N TRP A 74 -2.12 6.45 5.41
CA TRP A 74 -2.16 5.16 6.09
C TRP A 74 -2.83 4.12 5.20
N LEU A 75 -2.19 2.95 5.06
CA LEU A 75 -2.68 1.81 4.29
C LEU A 75 -2.83 0.61 5.22
N GLY A 76 -4.00 -0.02 5.30
CA GLY A 76 -4.22 -1.18 6.15
C GLY A 76 -3.31 -2.34 5.74
N MET A 77 -2.86 -3.15 6.71
CA MET A 77 -2.01 -4.32 6.44
C MET A 77 -2.79 -5.57 6.02
N HIS A 78 -4.12 -5.49 6.06
CA HIS A 78 -5.01 -6.59 5.69
C HIS A 78 -6.16 -6.12 4.78
N GLU A 79 -5.85 -5.44 3.68
CA GLU A 79 -6.82 -4.97 2.68
C GLU A 79 -6.93 -5.92 1.47
N GLY A 80 -6.09 -6.96 1.40
CA GLY A 80 -6.05 -7.88 0.27
C GLY A 80 -5.38 -7.29 -0.97
N LEU A 81 -5.95 -7.51 -2.16
CA LEU A 81 -5.33 -7.16 -3.42
C LEU A 81 -5.52 -5.68 -3.75
N LEU A 82 -4.42 -4.96 -3.97
CA LEU A 82 -4.44 -3.58 -4.45
C LEU A 82 -4.06 -3.53 -5.94
N PRO A 83 -5.06 -3.50 -6.87
CA PRO A 83 -4.79 -3.59 -8.32
C PRO A 83 -4.05 -2.38 -8.90
N ASP A 84 -4.13 -1.25 -8.19
CA ASP A 84 -3.52 0.03 -8.59
C ASP A 84 -2.11 0.23 -8.03
N TYR A 85 -1.56 -0.78 -7.36
CA TYR A 85 -0.27 -0.73 -6.68
C TYR A 85 0.69 -1.73 -7.31
N GLU A 86 1.94 -1.33 -7.47
CA GLU A 86 3.03 -2.17 -7.96
C GLU A 86 4.29 -1.91 -7.14
N ILE A 87 4.84 -2.95 -6.52
CA ILE A 87 6.15 -2.85 -5.89
C ILE A 87 7.19 -2.76 -7.02
N VAL A 88 7.98 -1.70 -7.03
CA VAL A 88 9.02 -1.45 -8.04
C VAL A 88 10.43 -1.53 -7.48
N GLN A 89 10.59 -1.42 -6.16
CA GLN A 89 11.86 -1.60 -5.45
C GLN A 89 11.59 -2.09 -4.03
N SER A 90 12.55 -2.83 -3.46
CA SER A 90 12.61 -3.17 -2.03
C SER A 90 14.01 -2.96 -1.49
N ILE A 91 14.15 -2.82 -0.17
CA ILE A 91 15.46 -2.67 0.50
C ILE A 91 16.41 -3.82 0.15
N LYS A 92 15.90 -5.04 0.08
CA LYS A 92 16.69 -6.24 -0.22
C LYS A 92 16.79 -6.53 -1.73
N CYS A 93 16.14 -5.73 -2.57
CA CYS A 93 16.00 -5.97 -4.01
C CYS A 93 15.37 -7.33 -4.38
N ASP A 94 14.72 -8.01 -3.43
CA ASP A 94 14.14 -9.36 -3.53
C ASP A 94 12.66 -9.38 -3.91
N HIS A 95 12.05 -8.21 -4.12
CA HIS A 95 10.60 -8.10 -4.26
C HIS A 95 10.01 -8.94 -5.40
N GLU A 96 10.74 -9.17 -6.48
CA GLU A 96 10.28 -10.03 -7.59
C GLU A 96 10.21 -11.52 -7.22
N GLU A 97 11.01 -11.94 -6.23
CA GLU A 97 11.14 -13.34 -5.78
C GLU A 97 10.17 -13.70 -4.66
N ARG A 98 9.47 -12.71 -4.09
CA ARG A 98 8.55 -12.93 -2.97
C ARG A 98 7.42 -13.88 -3.35
N GLU A 99 7.11 -14.77 -2.41
CA GLU A 99 5.95 -15.64 -2.50
C GLU A 99 4.68 -14.80 -2.69
N ARG A 100 3.87 -15.22 -3.66
CA ARG A 100 2.62 -14.54 -4.01
C ARG A 100 1.52 -15.08 -3.12
N VAL A 101 0.79 -14.17 -2.48
CA VAL A 101 -0.31 -14.54 -1.60
C VAL A 101 -1.51 -14.98 -2.43
N ASP A 102 -2.07 -16.13 -2.11
CA ASP A 102 -3.35 -16.53 -2.66
C ASP A 102 -4.47 -15.76 -1.96
N ILE A 103 -5.02 -14.78 -2.66
CA ILE A 103 -6.13 -13.97 -2.20
C ILE A 103 -7.35 -14.62 -2.84
N GLY A 104 -8.04 -15.46 -2.08
CA GLY A 104 -9.23 -16.17 -2.53
C GLY A 104 -10.23 -15.25 -3.23
N ALA A 105 -11.04 -15.79 -4.14
CA ALA A 105 -12.06 -15.01 -4.83
C ALA A 105 -12.93 -14.26 -3.80
N PRO A 106 -13.30 -13.00 -4.06
CA PRO A 106 -14.25 -12.31 -3.19
C PRO A 106 -15.53 -13.15 -3.12
N GLU A 107 -15.95 -13.51 -1.91
CA GLU A 107 -17.26 -14.13 -1.68
C GLU A 107 -18.33 -13.25 -2.34
N PRO A 108 -19.21 -13.81 -3.19
CA PRO A 108 -20.28 -13.03 -3.78
C PRO A 108 -21.15 -12.45 -2.66
N VAL A 109 -21.37 -11.13 -2.71
CA VAL A 109 -22.29 -10.45 -1.81
C VAL A 109 -23.68 -11.05 -2.05
N GLN A 110 -24.25 -11.69 -1.02
CA GLN A 110 -25.64 -12.20 -1.01
C GLN A 110 -26.63 -11.05 -0.86
#